data_AF-A0A5J4NA89-F1
#
_entry.id   AF-A0A5J4NA89-F1
#
_cell.length_a   1.000
_cell.length_b   1.000
_cell.length_c   1.000
_cell.angle_alpha   90.00
_cell.angle_beta   90.00
_cell.angle_gamma   90.00
#
_symmetry.space_group_name_H-M   'P 1'
#
loop_
_entity.id
_entity.type
_entity.pdbx_description
1 polymer ?
#
loop_
_entity_poly.entity_id
_entity_poly.type
_entity_poly.pdbx_seq_one_letter_code
_entity_poly.pdbx_strand_id
1 'polypeptide(L)'
;MALAGGVPKIVSVRVQKAEHLRIVPKDGKQKKITQKWKVQFLGFKESAHTKPVLAPAGNPVWDYEVTLKVAVRGGPVVLLVTDSEDHHVGQVVIPASSMPPRPTNSYERPTDASRLRVSDLEPTKKVSNPLGTLYYWVWVEEYRAVDDVKSSRGSVLSLSR
;
A
#
# COMPACT_ATOMS: atom_id res chain seq x y z
N MET A 1 7.43 9.46 21.44
CA MET A 1 6.01 9.05 21.47
C MET A 1 5.45 9.18 20.06
N ALA A 2 5.07 8.08 19.40
CA ALA A 2 4.32 8.14 18.15
C ALA A 2 2.88 8.53 18.50
N LEU A 3 2.45 9.73 18.11
CA LEU A 3 1.08 10.19 18.36
C LEU A 3 0.11 9.34 17.54
N ALA A 4 -0.74 8.57 18.23
CA ALA A 4 -1.96 8.03 17.63
C ALA A 4 -2.78 9.22 17.08
N GLY A 5 -2.88 9.33 15.76
CA GLY A 5 -3.58 10.42 15.07
C GLY A 5 -2.75 11.20 14.04
N GLY A 6 -1.45 10.92 13.89
CA GLY A 6 -0.64 11.52 12.83
C GLY A 6 -1.06 11.06 11.43
N VAL A 7 -0.95 11.95 10.43
CA VAL A 7 -1.16 11.55 9.02
C VAL A 7 0.14 10.96 8.47
N PRO A 8 0.15 9.73 7.90
CA PRO A 8 1.36 9.13 7.35
C PRO A 8 2.06 10.03 6.30
N LYS A 9 3.37 10.16 6.44
CA LYS A 9 4.26 10.86 5.49
C LYS A 9 5.12 9.87 4.73
N ILE A 10 5.76 8.96 5.45
CA ILE A 10 6.61 7.90 4.91
C ILE A 10 6.07 6.57 5.44
N VAL A 11 5.88 5.62 4.53
CA VAL A 11 5.31 4.30 4.82
C VAL A 11 6.21 3.25 4.20
N SER A 12 6.42 2.17 4.93
CA SER A 12 7.08 0.98 4.43
C SER A 12 6.05 -0.12 4.24
N VAL A 13 6.22 -0.87 3.16
CA VAL A 13 5.40 -2.04 2.84
C VAL A 13 6.34 -3.18 2.45
N ARG A 14 6.13 -4.36 3.05
CA ARG A 14 6.75 -5.60 2.62
C ARG A 14 5.70 -6.56 2.10
N VAL A 15 5.80 -6.95 0.84
CA VAL A 15 4.92 -7.97 0.25
C VAL A 15 5.66 -9.30 0.30
N GLN A 16 5.11 -10.26 1.04
CA GLN A 16 5.71 -11.58 1.20
C GLN A 16 5.40 -12.47 0.00
N LYS A 17 4.13 -12.80 -0.17
CA LYS A 17 3.62 -13.78 -1.14
C LYS A 17 2.16 -13.51 -1.47
N ALA A 18 1.67 -14.19 -2.49
CA ALA A 18 0.24 -14.33 -2.72
C ALA A 18 -0.11 -15.80 -2.91
N GLU A 19 -1.39 -16.11 -2.75
CA GLU A 19 -1.94 -17.44 -2.98
C GLU A 19 -3.16 -17.35 -3.90
N HIS A 20 -3.34 -18.38 -4.72
CA HIS A 20 -4.50 -18.59 -5.58
C HIS A 20 -4.79 -17.44 -6.57
N LEU A 21 -3.77 -16.69 -6.99
CA LEU A 21 -3.91 -15.66 -8.01
C LEU A 21 -4.43 -16.26 -9.32
N ARG A 22 -5.51 -15.69 -9.85
CA ARG A 22 -6.05 -16.08 -11.16
C ARG A 22 -6.58 -14.87 -11.90
N ILE A 23 -6.27 -14.80 -13.19
CA ILE A 23 -6.96 -13.90 -14.12
C ILE A 23 -8.03 -14.72 -14.82
N VAL A 24 -9.28 -14.32 -14.64
CA VAL A 24 -10.41 -14.85 -15.41
C VAL A 24 -10.55 -13.99 -16.67
N PRO A 25 -10.27 -14.52 -17.88
CA PRO A 25 -10.43 -13.75 -19.11
C PRO A 25 -11.89 -13.31 -19.27
N LYS A 26 -12.13 -12.04 -19.63
CA LYS A 26 -13.45 -11.58 -20.06
C LYS A 26 -13.62 -11.86 -21.55
N ASP A 27 -14.71 -12.57 -21.89
CA ASP A 27 -15.33 -12.68 -23.22
C ASP A 27 -14.39 -12.93 -24.42
N GLY A 28 -13.92 -14.17 -24.57
CA GLY A 28 -13.41 -14.71 -25.85
C GLY A 28 -12.10 -14.11 -26.39
N LYS A 29 -11.63 -12.98 -25.86
CA LYS A 29 -10.31 -12.43 -26.17
C LYS A 29 -9.28 -13.12 -25.30
N GLN A 30 -8.61 -14.12 -25.87
CA GLN A 30 -7.39 -14.70 -25.32
C GLN A 30 -6.31 -13.60 -25.25
N LYS A 31 -6.30 -12.83 -24.17
CA LYS A 31 -5.11 -12.07 -23.80
C LYS A 31 -4.05 -13.05 -23.37
N LYS A 32 -2.81 -12.82 -23.81
CA LYS A 32 -1.65 -13.60 -23.37
C LYS A 32 -1.40 -13.30 -21.89
N ILE A 33 -2.03 -14.10 -21.02
CA ILE A 33 -1.79 -14.07 -19.58
C ILE A 33 -0.45 -14.76 -19.35
N THR A 34 0.49 -14.06 -18.71
CA THR A 34 1.87 -14.57 -18.60
C THR A 34 2.10 -15.45 -17.38
N GLN A 35 1.18 -15.42 -16.40
CA GLN A 35 1.34 -16.07 -15.09
C GLN A 35 2.65 -15.67 -14.37
N LYS A 36 3.24 -14.55 -14.79
CA LYS A 36 4.36 -13.89 -14.14
C LYS A 36 3.79 -12.73 -13.34
N TRP A 37 3.78 -12.83 -12.04
CA TRP A 37 3.05 -11.90 -11.18
C TRP A 37 3.96 -10.82 -10.63
N LYS A 38 3.47 -9.58 -10.56
CA LYS A 38 4.13 -8.46 -9.90
C LYS A 38 3.13 -7.65 -9.08
N VAL A 39 3.65 -6.90 -8.10
CA VAL A 39 2.84 -5.98 -7.30
C VAL A 39 3.32 -4.56 -7.55
N GLN A 40 2.40 -3.69 -7.95
CA GLN A 40 2.64 -2.25 -8.07
C GLN A 40 2.21 -1.55 -6.78
N PHE A 41 3.02 -0.60 -6.33
CA PHE A 41 2.78 0.19 -5.13
C PHE A 41 2.24 1.55 -5.55
N LEU A 42 0.96 1.82 -5.28
CA LEU A 42 0.28 3.07 -5.62
C LEU A 42 -0.04 3.88 -4.36
N GLY A 43 -0.30 5.19 -4.54
CA GLY A 43 -0.50 6.14 -3.44
C GLY A 43 0.79 6.82 -2.96
N PHE A 44 1.91 6.54 -3.63
CA PHE A 44 3.23 7.11 -3.35
C PHE A 44 3.65 8.14 -4.39
N LYS A 45 4.60 9.01 -4.02
CA LYS A 45 5.16 10.01 -4.95
C LYS A 45 5.98 9.34 -6.04
N GLU A 46 6.75 8.34 -5.68
CA GLU A 46 7.57 7.55 -6.58
C GLU A 46 6.81 6.29 -7.00
N SER A 47 6.94 5.90 -8.27
CA SER A 47 6.43 4.61 -8.75
C SER A 47 7.37 3.50 -8.32
N ALA A 48 6.82 2.43 -7.74
CA ALA A 48 7.57 1.23 -7.39
C ALA A 48 6.76 -0.03 -7.71
N HIS A 49 7.47 -1.12 -7.98
CA HIS A 49 6.87 -2.43 -8.18
C HIS A 49 7.87 -3.54 -7.82
N THR A 50 7.36 -4.73 -7.55
CA THR A 50 8.20 -5.92 -7.38
C THR A 50 8.73 -6.41 -8.73
N LYS A 51 9.83 -7.18 -8.71
CA LYS A 51 10.21 -7.96 -9.90
C LYS A 51 9.12 -8.99 -10.23
N PRO A 52 8.83 -9.26 -11.52
CA PRO A 52 7.87 -10.30 -11.89
C PRO A 52 8.36 -11.69 -11.49
N VAL A 53 7.47 -12.52 -10.97
CA VAL A 53 7.75 -13.91 -10.56
C VAL A 53 6.85 -14.87 -11.34
N LEU A 54 7.45 -15.79 -12.09
CA LEU A 54 6.72 -16.86 -12.77
C LEU A 54 6.17 -17.85 -11.73
N ALA A 55 4.85 -17.89 -11.56
CA ALA A 55 4.19 -18.86 -10.69
C ALA A 55 2.87 -19.34 -11.32
N PRO A 56 2.90 -20.37 -12.19
CA PRO A 56 1.71 -20.83 -12.92
C PRO A 56 0.55 -21.28 -12.03
N ALA A 57 0.85 -21.77 -10.82
CA ALA A 57 -0.16 -22.15 -9.82
C ALA A 57 -0.83 -20.96 -9.11
N GLY A 58 -0.40 -19.72 -9.38
CA GLY A 58 -0.93 -18.51 -8.74
C GLY A 58 -0.38 -18.25 -7.33
N ASN A 59 0.75 -18.87 -6.97
CA ASN A 59 1.36 -18.77 -5.63
C ASN A 59 2.78 -18.15 -5.65
N PRO A 60 2.95 -16.88 -6.10
CA PRO A 60 4.25 -16.23 -6.13
C PRO A 60 4.76 -15.85 -4.73
N VAL A 61 6.08 -15.85 -4.56
CA VAL A 61 6.79 -15.27 -3.41
C VAL A 61 7.69 -14.16 -3.93
N TRP A 62 7.52 -12.94 -3.41
CA TRP A 62 8.36 -11.79 -3.77
C TRP A 62 9.35 -11.44 -2.68
N ASP A 63 8.90 -11.51 -1.43
CA ASP A 63 9.63 -11.04 -0.25
C ASP A 63 10.31 -9.68 -0.45
N TYR A 64 9.54 -8.72 -0.96
CA TYR A 64 10.03 -7.42 -1.40
C TYR A 64 9.54 -6.31 -0.47
N GLU A 65 10.46 -5.47 -0.02
CA GLU A 65 10.17 -4.33 0.85
C GLU A 65 10.50 -3.02 0.13
N VAL A 66 9.63 -2.02 0.30
CA VAL A 66 9.86 -0.67 -0.18
C VAL A 66 9.43 0.35 0.87
N THR A 67 10.15 1.46 0.95
CA THR A 67 9.84 2.60 1.83
C THR A 67 9.69 3.84 0.98
N LEU A 68 8.51 4.46 0.98
CA LEU A 68 8.15 5.52 0.05
C LEU A 68 7.37 6.65 0.71
N LYS A 69 7.42 7.83 0.08
CA LYS A 69 6.68 9.01 0.55
C LYS A 69 5.26 8.98 0.02
N VAL A 70 4.27 9.13 0.91
CA VAL A 70 2.85 9.16 0.53
C VAL A 70 2.56 10.41 -0.30
N ALA A 71 1.94 10.22 -1.47
CA ALA A 71 1.65 11.30 -2.41
C ALA A 71 0.58 12.26 -1.87
N VAL A 72 -0.55 11.72 -1.43
CA VAL A 72 -1.73 12.48 -0.99
C VAL A 72 -1.84 12.41 0.53
N ARG A 73 -2.00 13.55 1.20
CA ARG A 73 -2.18 13.63 2.65
C ARG A 73 -3.44 12.85 3.05
N GLY A 74 -3.28 11.79 3.84
CA GLY A 74 -4.39 10.93 4.28
C GLY A 74 -4.92 9.98 3.21
N GLY A 75 -4.32 9.96 2.02
CA GLY A 75 -4.69 9.03 0.95
C GLY A 75 -4.32 7.58 1.29
N PRO A 76 -5.01 6.59 0.70
CA PRO A 76 -4.69 5.20 0.88
C PRO A 76 -3.40 4.81 0.16
N VAL A 77 -2.77 3.73 0.62
CA VAL A 77 -1.76 2.99 -0.15
C VAL A 77 -2.47 1.81 -0.81
N VAL A 78 -2.12 1.51 -2.06
CA VAL A 78 -2.73 0.39 -2.79
C VAL A 78 -1.64 -0.55 -3.29
N LEU A 79 -1.86 -1.84 -3.04
CA LEU A 79 -1.04 -2.94 -3.57
C LEU A 79 -1.80 -3.56 -4.73
N LEU A 80 -1.48 -3.13 -5.95
CA LEU A 80 -2.13 -3.62 -7.16
C LEU A 80 -1.37 -4.84 -7.69
N VAL A 81 -2.03 -6.00 -7.74
CA VAL A 81 -1.45 -7.22 -8.31
C VAL A 81 -1.73 -7.26 -9.80
N THR A 82 -0.67 -7.44 -10.60
CA THR A 82 -0.76 -7.59 -12.05
C THR A 82 0.05 -8.79 -12.53
N ASP A 83 -0.20 -9.23 -13.77
CA ASP A 83 0.78 -10.03 -14.49
C ASP A 83 1.91 -9.15 -15.06
N SER A 84 2.90 -9.75 -15.73
CA SER A 84 4.06 -9.01 -16.24
C SER A 84 3.70 -7.99 -17.31
N GLU A 85 2.58 -8.19 -18.00
CA GLU A 85 2.03 -7.32 -19.06
C GLU A 85 1.02 -6.30 -18.51
N ASP A 86 0.97 -6.11 -17.19
CA ASP A 86 0.09 -5.15 -16.52
C ASP A 86 -1.41 -5.43 -16.68
N HIS A 87 -1.76 -6.70 -16.90
CA HIS A 87 -3.13 -7.15 -16.71
C HIS A 87 -3.44 -7.22 -15.22
N HIS A 88 -4.49 -6.52 -14.80
CA HIS A 88 -4.90 -6.50 -13.40
C HIS A 88 -5.40 -7.87 -12.97
N VAL A 89 -5.04 -8.26 -11.75
CA VAL A 89 -5.61 -9.43 -11.06
C VAL A 89 -6.61 -8.95 -10.02
N GLY A 90 -6.19 -7.98 -9.20
CA GLY A 90 -6.94 -7.43 -8.08
C GLY A 90 -6.04 -6.50 -7.28
N GLN A 91 -6.54 -5.92 -6.19
CA GLN A 91 -5.76 -4.99 -5.37
C GLN A 91 -6.04 -5.17 -3.89
N VAL A 92 -5.17 -4.64 -3.03
CA VAL A 92 -5.48 -4.41 -1.61
C VAL A 92 -5.41 -2.90 -1.37
N VAL A 93 -6.49 -2.32 -0.86
CA VAL A 93 -6.53 -0.90 -0.49
C VAL A 93 -6.30 -0.77 1.01
N ILE A 94 -5.26 -0.05 1.41
CA ILE A 94 -4.87 0.13 2.81
C ILE A 94 -5.17 1.57 3.19
N PRO A 95 -6.24 1.83 3.98
CA PRO A 95 -6.52 3.16 4.48
C PRO A 95 -5.39 3.65 5.39
N ALA A 96 -5.06 4.94 5.30
CA ALA A 96 -4.03 5.57 6.12
C ALA A 96 -4.26 5.39 7.64
N SER A 97 -5.52 5.41 8.07
CA SER A 97 -5.92 5.21 9.47
C SER A 97 -5.68 3.78 9.98
N SER A 98 -5.56 2.80 9.07
CA SER A 98 -5.32 1.41 9.44
C SER A 98 -3.83 1.07 9.56
N MET A 99 -2.92 1.97 9.17
CA MET A 99 -1.48 1.69 9.13
C MET A 99 -0.88 1.83 10.53
N PRO A 100 -0.31 0.76 11.12
CA PRO A 100 0.30 0.84 12.43
C PRO A 100 1.61 1.62 12.36
N PRO A 101 2.04 2.28 13.44
CA PRO A 101 3.39 2.85 13.52
C PRO A 101 4.43 1.72 13.51
N ARG A 102 5.66 2.06 13.10
CA ARG A 102 6.82 1.20 13.35
C ARG A 102 6.89 0.85 14.84
N PRO A 103 7.17 -0.42 15.22
CA PRO A 103 7.41 -0.78 16.60
C PRO A 103 8.50 0.10 17.22
N THR A 104 8.27 0.57 18.45
CA THR A 104 9.19 1.48 19.15
C THR A 104 10.33 0.75 19.83
N ASN A 105 10.17 -0.54 20.14
CA ASN A 105 11.20 -1.38 20.71
C ASN A 105 12.07 -2.00 19.61
N SER A 106 13.39 -1.95 19.81
CA SER A 106 14.37 -2.49 18.86
C SER A 106 14.32 -4.02 18.72
N TYR A 107 13.67 -4.71 19.66
CA TYR A 107 13.52 -6.18 19.64
C TYR A 107 12.34 -6.66 18.78
N GLU A 108 11.31 -5.83 18.55
CA GLU A 108 10.22 -6.19 17.64
C GLU A 108 10.57 -5.76 16.23
N ARG A 109 10.41 -6.68 15.28
CA ARG A 109 10.55 -6.34 13.87
C ARG A 109 9.19 -5.91 13.34
N PRO A 110 9.14 -4.89 12.46
CA PRO A 110 7.89 -4.56 11.77
C PRO A 110 7.29 -5.73 10.99
N THR A 111 8.15 -6.71 10.66
CA THR A 111 7.86 -7.92 9.89
C THR A 111 7.66 -9.18 10.74
N ASP A 112 7.41 -9.01 12.04
CA ASP A 112 7.04 -10.13 12.91
C ASP A 112 5.74 -10.80 12.43
N ALA A 113 5.65 -12.12 12.61
CA ALA A 113 4.52 -12.92 12.12
C ALA A 113 3.16 -12.45 12.69
N SER A 114 3.15 -11.94 13.93
CA SER A 114 1.95 -11.38 14.57
C SER A 114 1.41 -10.11 13.90
N ARG A 115 2.23 -9.45 13.08
CA ARG A 115 1.87 -8.22 12.33
C ARG A 115 1.58 -8.49 10.86
N LEU A 116 1.70 -9.74 10.43
CA LEU A 116 1.40 -10.15 9.06
C LEU A 116 -0.08 -9.91 8.78
N ARG A 117 -0.36 -9.16 7.72
CA ARG A 117 -1.70 -8.96 7.20
C ARG A 117 -1.97 -9.95 6.09
N VAL A 118 -3.20 -10.45 6.09
CA VAL A 118 -3.72 -11.36 5.09
C VAL A 118 -5.01 -10.75 4.59
N SER A 119 -5.07 -10.43 3.30
CA SER A 119 -6.23 -9.80 2.69
C SER A 119 -6.56 -10.47 1.38
N ASP A 120 -7.84 -10.79 1.18
CA ASP A 120 -8.34 -11.16 -0.14
C ASP A 120 -8.25 -9.96 -1.09
N LEU A 121 -8.05 -10.25 -2.37
CA LEU A 121 -7.99 -9.20 -3.37
C LEU A 121 -9.36 -8.53 -3.56
N GLU A 122 -9.34 -7.21 -3.58
CA GLU A 122 -10.48 -6.35 -3.86
C GLU A 122 -10.60 -6.04 -5.36
N PRO A 123 -11.83 -5.78 -5.85
CA PRO A 123 -12.06 -5.41 -7.24
C PRO A 123 -11.27 -4.18 -7.66
N THR A 124 -10.94 -4.12 -8.95
CA THR A 124 -10.37 -2.95 -9.61
C THR A 124 -11.33 -2.44 -10.68
N LYS A 125 -11.04 -1.28 -11.29
CA LYS A 125 -11.80 -0.80 -12.45
C LYS A 125 -11.85 -1.80 -13.62
N LYS A 126 -10.84 -2.68 -13.75
CA LYS A 126 -10.73 -3.66 -14.86
C LYS A 126 -11.23 -5.06 -14.48
N VAL A 127 -11.19 -5.41 -13.18
CA VAL A 127 -11.53 -6.73 -12.66
C VAL A 127 -12.57 -6.60 -11.56
N SER A 128 -13.78 -7.11 -11.81
CA SER A 128 -14.90 -7.05 -10.87
C SER A 128 -14.87 -8.16 -9.83
N ASN A 129 -14.35 -9.33 -10.18
CA ASN A 129 -14.31 -10.52 -9.33
C ASN A 129 -12.88 -11.07 -9.28
N PRO A 130 -11.99 -10.42 -8.51
CA PRO A 130 -10.61 -10.88 -8.36
C PRO A 130 -10.56 -12.20 -7.58
N LEU A 131 -9.48 -12.97 -7.78
CA LEU A 131 -9.22 -14.19 -7.05
C LEU A 131 -7.79 -14.18 -6.52
N GLY A 132 -7.66 -14.53 -5.25
CA GLY A 132 -6.40 -14.70 -4.54
C GLY A 132 -6.31 -13.87 -3.27
N THR A 133 -5.28 -14.17 -2.49
CA THR A 133 -5.03 -13.60 -1.18
C THR A 133 -3.60 -13.09 -1.11
N LEU A 134 -3.39 -11.90 -0.55
CA LEU A 134 -2.08 -11.26 -0.45
C LEU A 134 -1.61 -11.24 1.01
N TYR A 135 -0.34 -11.60 1.21
CA TYR A 135 0.33 -11.62 2.51
C TYR A 135 1.37 -10.51 2.57
N TYR A 136 1.21 -9.57 3.50
CA TYR A 136 2.04 -8.36 3.54
C TYR A 136 2.15 -7.76 4.95
N TRP A 137 3.17 -6.94 5.15
CA TRP A 137 3.32 -6.04 6.28
C TRP A 137 3.27 -4.60 5.80
N VAL A 138 2.76 -3.70 6.65
CA VAL A 138 2.75 -2.26 6.41
C VAL A 138 2.95 -1.55 7.74
N TRP A 139 3.76 -0.50 7.74
CA TRP A 139 3.92 0.37 8.90
C TRP A 139 4.32 1.78 8.49
N VAL A 140 4.00 2.73 9.35
CA VAL A 140 4.38 4.14 9.18
C VAL A 140 5.77 4.36 9.76
N GLU A 141 6.68 4.87 8.92
CA GLU A 141 8.04 5.27 9.32
C GLU A 141 8.05 6.70 9.88
N GLU A 142 7.33 7.60 9.22
CA GLU A 142 7.26 9.00 9.61
C GLU A 142 5.84 9.52 9.46
N TYR A 143 5.32 10.17 10.50
CA TYR A 143 4.08 10.92 10.45
C TYR A 143 4.37 12.37 10.09
N ARG A 144 3.44 13.03 9.39
CA ARG A 144 3.48 14.47 9.19
C ARG A 144 3.34 15.16 10.56
N ALA A 145 4.07 16.26 10.74
CA ALA A 145 3.80 17.16 11.84
C ALA A 145 2.31 17.54 11.79
N VAL A 146 1.65 17.52 12.94
CA VAL A 146 0.36 18.20 13.10
C VAL A 146 0.77 19.67 13.04
N ASP A 147 0.66 20.32 11.89
CA ASP A 147 0.98 21.74 11.81
C ASP A 147 0.20 22.46 12.92
N ASP A 148 0.93 23.09 13.84
CA ASP A 148 0.41 24.12 14.73
C ASP A 148 -0.48 25.01 13.87
N VAL A 149 -1.73 25.16 14.29
CA VAL A 149 -2.62 26.17 13.75
C VAL A 149 -1.79 27.44 13.66
N LYS A 150 -1.47 27.88 12.43
CA LYS A 150 -0.84 29.17 12.18
C LYS A 150 -1.76 30.16 12.87
N SER A 151 -1.39 30.58 14.08
CA SER A 151 -2.11 31.59 14.84
C SER A 151 -2.09 32.80 13.93
N SER A 152 -3.22 33.07 13.29
CA SER A 152 -3.51 34.34 12.68
C SER A 152 -3.42 35.35 13.82
N ARG A 153 -2.22 35.91 14.04
CA ARG A 153 -2.04 37.14 14.80
C ARG A 153 -2.89 38.16 14.07
N GLY A 154 -4.12 38.33 14.55
CA GLY A 154 -4.96 39.44 14.17
C GLY A 154 -4.17 40.70 14.46
N SER A 155 -3.81 41.42 13.41
CA SER A 155 -3.28 42.78 13.55
C SER A 155 -4.29 43.59 14.34
N VAL A 156 -3.89 44.01 15.53
CA VAL A 156 -4.60 45.02 16.32
C VAL A 156 -4.45 46.32 15.53
N LEU A 157 -5.49 46.74 14.83
CA LEU A 157 -5.58 48.09 14.31
C LEU A 157 -5.88 49.01 15.50
N SER A 158 -4.89 49.79 15.90
CA SER A 158 -5.05 50.89 16.85
C SER A 158 -5.92 51.98 16.20
N LEU A 159 -7.14 52.15 16.69
CA LEU A 159 -7.91 53.39 16.52
C LEU A 159 -7.42 54.40 17.57
N SER A 160 -6.50 55.28 17.17
CA SER A 160 -6.25 56.53 17.89
C SER A 160 -7.31 57.56 17.52
N ARG A 161 -7.82 58.25 18.55
CA ARG A 161 -8.82 59.32 18.53
C ARG A 161 -8.45 60.49 17.65
#